data_AF-A0ABD2MDP1-F1
#
_entry.id   AF-A0ABD2MDP1-F1
#
_cell.length_a   1.000
_cell.length_b   1.000
_cell.length_c   1.000
_cell.angle_alpha   90.00
_cell.angle_beta   90.00
_cell.angle_gamma   90.00
#
_symmetry.space_group_name_H-M   'P 1'
#
loop_
_entity.id
_entity.type
_entity.pdbx_description
1 polymer ?
#
loop_
_entity_poly.entity_id
_entity_poly.type
_entity_poly.pdbx_seq_one_letter_code
_entity_poly.pdbx_strand_id
1 'polypeptide(L)'
;MLCALVSLATGRLCRADTAVTAGLGGATHQLAGVGGLRPKTEAVRDALVARLVMAEANANEWHALPADVKGAVEPIFVADISDFGYGLHIVSAVPANTMFDRAKPNQTLLYRRNTWDGFFAAYVHANMLATFA
;
A
#
# COMPACT_ATOMS: atom_id res chain seq x y z
N MET A 1 4.07 -8.07 -1.41
CA MET A 1 3.91 -8.59 -2.79
C MET A 1 2.86 -7.83 -3.58
N LEU A 2 1.62 -7.77 -3.09
CA LEU A 2 0.49 -7.13 -3.78
C LEU A 2 0.81 -5.71 -4.31
N CYS A 3 1.45 -4.87 -3.51
CA CYS A 3 1.81 -3.50 -3.91
C CYS A 3 2.73 -3.45 -5.14
N ALA A 4 3.66 -4.40 -5.27
CA ALA A 4 4.56 -4.47 -6.42
C ALA A 4 3.80 -4.90 -7.69
N LEU A 5 2.84 -5.83 -7.57
CA LEU A 5 1.97 -6.22 -8.67
C LEU A 5 1.05 -5.07 -9.12
N VAL A 6 0.47 -4.35 -8.17
CA VAL A 6 -0.32 -3.14 -8.45
C VAL A 6 0.54 -2.07 -9.12
N SER A 7 1.76 -1.85 -8.63
CA SER A 7 2.72 -0.92 -9.24
C SER A 7 3.03 -1.30 -10.69
N LEU A 8 3.33 -2.58 -10.95
CA LEU A 8 3.58 -3.11 -12.29
C LEU A 8 2.37 -2.95 -13.21
N ALA A 9 1.17 -3.30 -12.72
CA ALA A 9 -0.06 -3.24 -13.49
C ALA A 9 -0.49 -1.80 -13.83
N THR A 10 -0.28 -0.87 -12.91
CA THR A 10 -0.75 0.52 -13.03
C THR A 10 0.32 1.48 -13.58
N GLY A 11 1.58 1.05 -13.63
CA GLY A 11 2.72 1.92 -13.93
C GLY A 11 3.01 2.96 -12.84
N ARG A 12 2.35 2.91 -11.68
CA ARG A 12 2.57 3.84 -10.58
C ARG A 12 3.68 3.35 -9.69
N LEU A 13 4.68 4.20 -9.44
CA LEU A 13 5.81 3.86 -8.59
C LEU A 13 5.37 3.73 -7.12
N CYS A 14 5.96 2.76 -6.43
CA CYS A 14 5.94 2.67 -4.97
C CYS A 14 6.95 3.67 -4.39
N ARG A 15 6.64 4.24 -3.23
CA ARG A 15 7.61 5.06 -2.51
C ARG A 15 8.76 4.21 -1.97
N ALA A 16 9.98 4.69 -2.18
CA ALA A 16 11.20 4.02 -1.72
C ALA A 16 11.45 4.18 -0.21
N ASP A 17 10.85 5.18 0.44
CA ASP A 17 11.03 5.50 1.87
C ASP A 17 10.02 4.78 2.78
N THR A 18 9.33 3.77 2.27
CA THR A 18 8.19 3.15 2.94
C THR A 18 8.29 1.63 2.90
N ALA A 19 8.30 1.02 4.08
CA ALA A 19 8.20 -0.43 4.25
C ALA A 19 6.74 -0.85 4.47
N VAL A 20 6.43 -2.10 4.14
CA VAL A 20 5.09 -2.68 4.28
C VAL A 20 5.19 -4.04 4.98
N THR A 21 4.34 -4.28 5.97
CA THR A 21 4.16 -5.60 6.56
C THR A 21 2.69 -5.85 6.92
N ALA A 22 2.02 -6.70 6.13
CA ALA A 22 0.64 -7.11 6.37
C ALA A 22 0.39 -8.46 5.67
N GLY A 23 -0.48 -9.27 6.26
CA GLY A 23 -1.01 -10.47 5.62
C GLY A 23 -2.28 -10.14 4.84
N LEU A 24 -2.64 -11.00 3.88
CA LEU A 24 -3.99 -11.00 3.32
C LEU A 24 -4.89 -11.86 4.23
N GLY A 25 -6.00 -11.29 4.68
CA GLY A 25 -6.99 -11.98 5.50
C GLY A 25 -7.81 -12.99 4.71
N GLY A 26 -8.60 -13.78 5.43
CA GLY A 26 -9.49 -14.79 4.84
C GLY A 26 -10.76 -14.23 4.19
N ALA A 27 -11.13 -12.98 4.51
CA ALA A 27 -12.19 -12.25 3.84
C ALA A 27 -11.61 -11.38 2.72
N THR A 28 -12.36 -11.23 1.63
CA THR A 28 -11.94 -10.44 0.47
C THR A 28 -11.56 -9.03 0.90
N HIS A 29 -10.35 -8.59 0.54
CA HIS A 29 -9.78 -7.26 0.81
C HIS A 29 -9.33 -6.95 2.25
N GLN A 30 -9.61 -7.81 3.23
CA GLN A 30 -9.16 -7.56 4.60
C GLN A 30 -7.65 -7.80 4.75
N LEU A 31 -6.98 -6.95 5.53
CA LEU A 31 -5.60 -7.16 5.92
C LEU A 31 -5.52 -7.85 7.29
N ALA A 32 -4.64 -8.83 7.38
CA ALA A 32 -4.36 -9.54 8.61
C ALA A 32 -3.08 -9.01 9.27
N GLY A 33 -3.12 -8.97 10.60
CA GLY A 33 -1.93 -8.71 11.40
C GLY A 33 -0.86 -9.78 11.19
N VAL A 34 0.39 -9.37 11.34
CA VAL A 34 1.55 -10.26 11.21
C VAL A 34 2.33 -10.29 12.51
N GLY A 35 2.85 -11.47 12.89
CA GLY A 35 3.70 -11.58 14.07
C GLY A 35 5.09 -10.98 13.87
N GLY A 36 5.80 -10.80 14.98
CA GLY A 36 7.21 -10.41 15.00
C GLY A 36 7.42 -8.94 14.63
N LEU A 37 6.61 -8.02 15.17
CA LEU A 37 6.69 -6.61 14.80
C LEU A 37 7.97 -5.93 15.31
N ARG A 38 8.52 -6.36 16.45
CA ARG A 38 9.80 -5.86 16.97
C ARG A 38 10.95 -6.00 15.96
N PRO A 39 11.36 -7.22 15.55
CA PRO A 39 12.49 -7.37 14.62
C PRO A 39 12.22 -6.73 13.25
N LYS A 40 10.96 -6.65 12.81
CA LYS A 40 10.59 -5.94 11.59
C LYS A 40 10.77 -4.43 11.71
N THR A 41 10.41 -3.86 12.86
CA THR A 41 10.58 -2.42 13.12
C THR A 41 12.05 -2.05 13.26
N GLU A 42 12.84 -2.89 13.95
CA GLU A 42 14.30 -2.72 14.03
C GLU A 42 14.93 -2.74 12.64
N ALA A 43 14.56 -3.68 11.78
CA ALA A 43 15.06 -3.73 10.41
C ALA A 43 14.70 -2.48 9.59
N VAL A 44 13.49 -1.93 9.77
CA VAL A 44 13.06 -0.69 9.08
C VAL A 44 13.86 0.51 9.57
N ARG A 45 14.06 0.62 10.90
CA ARG A 45 14.89 1.66 11.51
C ARG A 45 16.33 1.58 11.02
N ASP A 46 16.92 0.39 11.02
CA ASP A 46 18.31 0.16 10.63
C ASP A 46 18.52 0.40 9.12
N ALA A 47 17.49 0.16 8.31
CA ALA A 47 17.46 0.52 6.89
C ALA A 47 17.18 2.01 6.63
N LEU A 48 17.01 2.83 7.68
CA LEU A 48 16.68 4.27 7.61
C LEU A 48 15.42 4.57 6.78
N VAL A 49 14.46 3.65 6.82
CA VAL A 49 13.16 3.80 6.17
C VAL A 49 12.25 4.64 7.07
N ALA A 50 11.68 5.71 6.52
CA ALA A 50 10.95 6.70 7.30
C ALA A 50 9.60 6.19 7.82
N ARG A 51 8.95 5.27 7.09
CA ARG A 51 7.55 4.90 7.33
C ARG A 51 7.34 3.40 7.26
N LEU A 52 6.48 2.87 8.13
CA LEU A 52 6.09 1.46 8.15
C LEU A 52 4.57 1.33 8.09
N VAL A 53 4.09 0.79 6.96
CA VAL A 53 2.69 0.45 6.77
C VAL A 53 2.43 -0.95 7.32
N MET A 54 1.41 -1.07 8.18
CA MET A 54 1.03 -2.33 8.82
C MET A 54 -0.49 -2.45 8.96
N ALA A 55 -0.97 -3.68 9.17
CA ALA A 55 -2.39 -3.90 9.40
C ALA A 55 -2.85 -3.21 10.71
N GLU A 56 -4.09 -2.72 10.75
CA GLU A 56 -4.69 -2.13 11.95
C GLU A 56 -4.64 -3.11 13.15
N ALA A 57 -4.77 -4.41 12.90
CA ALA A 57 -4.62 -5.45 13.90
C ALA A 57 -3.25 -5.45 14.63
N ASN A 58 -2.20 -4.85 14.04
CA ASN A 58 -0.89 -4.70 14.68
C ASN A 58 -0.75 -3.44 15.55
N ALA A 59 -1.76 -2.55 15.63
CA ALA A 59 -1.67 -1.30 16.38
C ALA A 59 -1.31 -1.52 17.85
N ASN A 60 -1.94 -2.49 18.52
CA ASN A 60 -1.65 -2.80 19.92
C ASN A 60 -0.20 -3.27 20.12
N GLU A 61 0.29 -4.14 19.24
CA GLU A 61 1.69 -4.61 19.29
C GLU A 61 2.65 -3.45 19.03
N TRP A 62 2.36 -2.58 18.07
CA TRP A 62 3.15 -1.36 17.81
C TRP A 62 3.20 -0.47 19.04
N HIS A 63 2.06 -0.15 19.65
CA HIS A 63 2.02 0.73 20.82
C HIS A 63 2.82 0.15 21.99
N ALA A 64 2.85 -1.17 22.15
CA ALA A 64 3.65 -1.87 23.15
C ALA A 64 5.17 -1.87 22.87
N LEU A 65 5.61 -1.55 21.66
CA LEU A 65 7.04 -1.49 21.36
C LEU A 65 7.73 -0.33 22.11
N PRO A 66 8.94 -0.55 22.65
CA PRO A 66 9.78 0.50 23.20
C PRO A 66 10.09 1.63 22.19
N ALA A 67 10.33 2.85 22.68
CA ALA A 67 10.59 4.01 21.82
C ALA A 67 11.90 3.90 21.03
N ASP A 68 12.92 3.24 21.58
CA ASP A 68 14.20 2.93 20.94
C ASP A 68 14.05 1.96 19.76
N VAL A 69 13.06 1.06 19.83
CA VAL A 69 12.70 0.17 18.71
C VAL A 69 12.00 0.97 17.60
N LYS A 70 11.03 1.81 17.96
CA LYS A 70 10.28 2.65 16.99
C LYS A 70 11.18 3.68 16.30
N GLY A 71 12.12 4.27 17.02
CA GLY A 71 12.97 5.35 16.51
C GLY A 71 12.15 6.51 15.96
N ALA A 72 12.48 6.96 14.75
CA ALA A 72 11.74 7.99 14.01
C ALA A 72 10.77 7.41 12.97
N VAL A 73 10.49 6.10 13.02
CA VAL A 73 9.62 5.43 12.04
C VAL A 73 8.16 5.84 12.27
N GLU A 74 7.53 6.38 11.25
CA GLU A 74 6.11 6.72 11.24
C GLU A 74 5.26 5.45 11.00
N PRO A 75 4.35 5.08 11.91
CA PRO A 75 3.42 3.99 11.67
C PRO A 75 2.24 4.44 10.80
N ILE A 76 1.88 3.63 9.82
CA ILE A 76 0.66 3.81 9.03
C ILE A 76 -0.18 2.53 9.17
N PHE A 77 -1.35 2.64 9.79
CA PHE A 77 -2.27 1.52 9.98
C PHE A 77 -3.29 1.47 8.85
N VAL A 78 -3.48 0.26 8.30
CA VAL A 78 -4.42 0.00 7.20
C VAL A 78 -5.29 -1.21 7.54
N ALA A 79 -6.59 -1.14 7.24
CA ALA A 79 -7.53 -2.23 7.51
C ALA A 79 -7.81 -3.06 6.26
N ASP A 80 -7.82 -2.38 5.11
CA ASP A 80 -8.24 -2.94 3.82
C ASP A 80 -7.17 -2.71 2.74
N ILE A 81 -7.15 -3.57 1.73
CA ILE A 81 -6.25 -3.42 0.59
C ILE A 81 -6.46 -2.07 -0.12
N SER A 82 -7.68 -1.53 -0.15
CA SER A 82 -7.99 -0.22 -0.74
C SER A 82 -7.23 0.94 -0.07
N ASP A 83 -6.88 0.81 1.20
CA ASP A 83 -6.14 1.83 1.96
C ASP A 83 -4.68 1.98 1.47
N PHE A 84 -4.12 0.96 0.80
CA PHE A 84 -2.75 0.99 0.26
C PHE A 84 -2.54 2.11 -0.76
N GLY A 85 -3.60 2.50 -1.49
CA GLY A 85 -3.57 3.59 -2.45
C GLY A 85 -3.09 4.91 -1.84
N TYR A 86 -3.44 5.16 -0.58
CA TYR A 86 -3.13 6.39 0.14
C TYR A 86 -1.77 6.33 0.86
N GLY A 87 -1.39 5.17 1.37
CA GLY A 87 -0.14 4.99 2.14
C GLY A 87 1.13 4.80 1.29
N LEU A 88 1.05 4.07 0.17
CA LEU A 88 2.23 3.68 -0.63
C LEU A 88 2.50 4.52 -1.86
N HIS A 89 1.48 5.15 -2.43
CA HIS A 89 1.60 5.91 -3.67
C HIS A 89 1.59 7.41 -3.38
N ILE A 90 2.76 7.98 -3.07
CA ILE A 90 2.98 9.43 -3.13
C ILE A 90 4.26 9.71 -3.90
N VAL A 91 4.37 9.16 -5.11
CA VAL A 91 5.24 9.72 -6.15
C VAL A 91 4.38 9.98 -7.37
N SER A 92 3.47 10.94 -7.26
CA SER A 92 3.05 11.74 -8.40
C SER A 92 4.24 12.64 -8.77
N ALA A 93 5.33 12.06 -9.28
CA ALA A 93 6.31 12.83 -10.07
C ALA A 93 5.73 13.15 -11.46
N VAL A 94 4.59 12.55 -11.76
CA VAL A 94 3.74 12.87 -12.87
C VAL A 94 2.73 13.90 -12.36
N PRO A 95 2.77 15.17 -12.77
CA PRO A 95 1.76 16.14 -12.35
C PRO A 95 0.36 15.56 -12.59
N ALA A 96 -0.64 15.99 -11.83
CA ALA A 96 -2.02 15.50 -11.85
C ALA A 96 -2.71 15.45 -13.26
N ASN A 97 -1.99 15.85 -14.31
CA ASN A 97 -2.39 15.91 -15.71
C ASN A 97 -1.58 15.00 -16.66
N THR A 98 -0.65 14.15 -16.23
CA THR A 98 0.00 13.21 -17.17
C THR A 98 -0.54 11.80 -16.97
N MET A 99 -1.50 11.44 -17.82
CA MET A 99 -1.82 10.05 -18.11
C MET A 99 -0.90 9.57 -19.23
N PHE A 100 -0.19 8.46 -19.01
CA PHE A 100 0.30 7.66 -20.13
C PHE A 100 -0.81 6.70 -20.54
N ASP A 101 -1.64 7.14 -21.48
CA ASP A 101 -2.45 6.25 -22.30
C ASP A 101 -1.56 5.74 -23.45
N ARG A 102 -1.16 4.46 -23.41
CA ARG A 102 -0.39 3.83 -24.50
C ARG A 102 -1.24 3.47 -25.72
N ALA A 103 -2.56 3.64 -25.67
CA ALA A 103 -3.48 3.29 -26.74
C ALA A 103 -4.13 4.51 -27.42
N LYS A 104 -4.22 5.68 -26.75
CA LYS A 104 -4.77 6.92 -27.32
C LYS A 104 -4.11 8.19 -26.75
N PRO A 105 -3.15 8.82 -27.45
CA PRO A 105 -2.36 9.93 -26.90
C PRO A 105 -3.12 11.26 -26.65
N ASN A 106 -4.41 11.37 -26.97
CA ASN A 106 -5.12 12.67 -27.04
C ASN A 106 -6.45 12.77 -26.25
N GLN A 107 -6.73 11.94 -25.24
CA GLN A 107 -7.92 12.15 -24.39
C GLN A 107 -7.60 12.16 -22.90
N THR A 108 -7.51 13.38 -22.36
CA THR A 108 -7.41 13.71 -20.94
C THR A 108 -8.64 13.21 -20.17
N LEU A 109 -8.50 12.13 -19.41
CA LEU A 109 -9.51 11.72 -18.42
C LEU A 109 -9.33 12.57 -17.14
N LEU A 110 -10.13 13.61 -17.03
CA LEU A 110 -10.33 14.38 -15.80
C LEU A 110 -10.82 13.45 -14.67
N TYR A 111 -10.00 13.22 -13.65
CA TYR A 111 -10.38 12.37 -12.52
C TYR A 111 -10.96 13.18 -11.35
N ARG A 112 -12.26 12.98 -11.08
CA ARG A 112 -12.95 13.42 -9.86
C ARG A 112 -12.61 12.46 -8.70
N ARG A 113 -12.54 13.04 -7.50
CA ARG A 113 -12.17 12.46 -6.19
C ARG A 113 -12.86 11.15 -5.74
N ASN A 114 -13.86 10.60 -6.46
CA ASN A 114 -14.75 9.54 -5.98
C ASN A 114 -14.70 8.20 -6.77
N THR A 115 -13.77 8.02 -7.70
CA THR A 115 -13.74 6.83 -8.60
C THR A 115 -12.66 5.79 -8.25
N TRP A 116 -11.84 6.04 -7.22
CA TRP A 116 -10.79 5.10 -6.78
C TRP A 116 -11.35 3.81 -6.20
N ASP A 117 -12.39 3.89 -5.37
CA ASP A 117 -12.97 2.73 -4.68
C ASP A 117 -13.52 1.70 -5.68
N GLY A 118 -14.18 2.17 -6.74
CA GLY A 118 -14.78 1.31 -7.75
C GLY A 118 -13.76 0.63 -8.68
N PHE A 119 -12.72 1.34 -9.12
CA PHE A 119 -11.74 0.78 -10.06
C PHE A 119 -10.77 -0.19 -9.39
N PHE A 120 -10.32 0.14 -8.17
CA PHE A 120 -9.39 -0.70 -7.43
C PHE A 120 -10.08 -1.99 -6.94
N ALA A 121 -11.31 -1.89 -6.42
CA ALA A 121 -12.11 -3.06 -6.09
C ALA A 121 -12.36 -3.94 -7.33
N ALA A 122 -12.74 -3.36 -8.47
CA ALA A 122 -12.98 -4.11 -9.70
C ALA A 122 -11.71 -4.79 -10.26
N TYR A 123 -10.56 -4.11 -10.24
CA TYR A 123 -9.29 -4.66 -10.74
C TYR A 123 -8.76 -5.78 -9.84
N VAL A 124 -8.82 -5.61 -8.52
CA VAL A 124 -8.42 -6.65 -7.57
C VAL A 124 -9.38 -7.84 -7.65
N HIS A 125 -10.70 -7.60 -7.74
CA HIS A 125 -11.71 -8.65 -7.86
C HIS A 125 -11.54 -9.46 -9.17
N ALA A 126 -11.34 -8.78 -10.31
CA ALA A 126 -11.16 -9.45 -11.60
C ALA A 126 -9.87 -10.30 -11.67
N ASN A 127 -8.77 -9.82 -11.09
CA ASN A 127 -7.50 -10.55 -11.14
C ASN A 127 -7.36 -11.62 -10.05
N MET A 128 -8.01 -11.46 -8.89
CA MET A 128 -8.07 -12.54 -7.90
C MET A 128 -8.91 -13.73 -8.38
N LEU A 129 -10.05 -13.49 -9.04
CA LEU A 129 -10.86 -14.56 -9.64
C LEU A 129 -10.11 -15.34 -10.74
N ALA A 130 -9.21 -14.68 -11.46
CA ALA A 130 -8.38 -15.33 -12.49
C ALA A 130 -7.16 -16.09 -11.95
N THR A 131 -6.77 -15.86 -10.68
CA THR A 131 -5.58 -16.49 -10.08
C THR A 131 -5.93 -17.71 -9.20
N PHE A 132 -7.21 -17.86 -8.83
CA PHE A 132 -7.72 -18.95 -7.99
C PHE A 132 -8.74 -19.87 -8.69
N ALA A 133 -8.83 -19.81 -10.02
CA ALA A 133 -9.57 -20.75 -10.88
C ALA A 133 -8.56 -21.60 -11.66
#